data_AF-A0A352Z704-F1
#
_entry.id   AF-A0A352Z704-F1
#
_cell.length_a   1.000
_cell.length_b   1.000
_cell.length_c   1.000
_cell.angle_alpha   90.00
_cell.angle_beta   90.00
_cell.angle_gamma   90.00
#
_symmetry.space_group_name_H-M   'P 1'
#
loop_
_entity.id
_entity.type
_entity.pdbx_description
1 polymer ?
#
loop_
_entity_poly.entity_id
_entity_poly.type
_entity_poly.pdbx_seq_one_letter_code
_entity_poly.pdbx_strand_id
1 'polypeptide(L)' 'VIELNKNEQWAIIESFGVRNKILTMLVDEDFDIGDYLMVHAGYAIGKIDIEQAQQTLQILKKISEPEQE' A
#
# COMPACT_ATOMS: atom_id res chain seq x y z
N VAL A 1 -0.25 7.89 -0.24
CA VAL A 1 -0.84 8.76 -1.29
C VAL A 1 -0.70 10.19 -0.82
N ILE A 2 -0.20 11.10 -1.65
CA ILE A 2 -0.04 12.53 -1.28
C ILE A 2 -1.02 13.44 -2.02
N GLU A 3 -1.51 13.03 -3.19
CA GLU A 3 -2.54 13.73 -3.95
C GLU A 3 -3.44 12.69 -4.65
N LEU A 4 -4.72 13.00 -4.78
CA LEU A 4 -5.73 12.08 -5.31
C LEU A 4 -6.74 12.82 -6.18
N ASN A 5 -7.04 12.25 -7.35
CA ASN A 5 -8.14 12.67 -8.20
C ASN A 5 -9.04 11.46 -8.54
N LYS A 6 -10.16 11.35 -7.82
CA LYS A 6 -11.14 10.27 -8.00
C LYS A 6 -11.88 10.36 -9.36
N ASN A 7 -12.04 11.55 -9.94
CA ASN A 7 -12.76 11.74 -11.21
C ASN A 7 -11.95 11.22 -12.41
N GLU A 8 -10.65 11.50 -12.44
CA GLU A 8 -9.75 11.09 -13.51
C GLU A 8 -8.97 9.80 -13.19
N GLN A 9 -9.31 9.14 -12.08
CA GLN A 9 -8.71 7.89 -11.59
C GLN A 9 -7.18 7.87 -11.60
N TRP A 10 -6.58 8.91 -11.03
CA TRP A 10 -5.14 8.98 -10.80
C TRP A 10 -4.81 9.48 -9.39
N ALA A 11 -3.63 9.12 -8.93
CA ALA A 11 -3.07 9.60 -7.66
C ALA A 11 -1.58 9.89 -7.80
N ILE A 12 -1.06 10.79 -6.97
CA ILE A 12 0.38 10.96 -6.79
C ILE A 12 0.76 10.24 -5.51
N ILE A 13 1.71 9.32 -5.63
CA ILE A 13 2.32 8.62 -4.51
C ILE A 13 3.76 9.10 -4.34
N GLU A 14 4.25 9.02 -3.11
CA GLU A 14 5.66 9.20 -2.80
C GLU A 14 6.21 7.86 -2.31
N SER A 15 7.28 7.39 -2.96
CA SER A 15 7.97 6.17 -2.59
C SER A 15 9.47 6.46 -2.56
N PHE A 16 10.09 6.27 -1.39
CA PHE A 16 11.51 6.57 -1.17
C PHE A 16 11.93 7.99 -1.60
N GLY A 17 11.07 8.98 -1.38
CA GLY A 17 11.31 10.38 -1.77
C GLY A 17 11.07 10.69 -3.25
N VAL A 18 10.73 9.68 -4.07
CA VAL A 18 10.36 9.86 -5.48
C VAL A 18 8.85 9.98 -5.58
N ARG A 19 8.38 11.05 -6.22
CA ARG A 19 6.96 11.27 -6.49
C ARG A 19 6.60 10.75 -7.87
N ASN A 20 5.62 9.86 -7.93
CA ASN A 20 5.15 9.25 -9.16
C ASN A 20 3.64 9.41 -9.28
N LYS A 21 3.19 9.84 -10.47
CA LYS A 21 1.77 9.81 -10.84
C LYS A 21 1.43 8.41 -11.33
N ILE A 22 0.39 7.83 -10.75
CA ILE A 22 -0.08 6.46 -11.05
C ILE A 22 -1.56 6.47 -11.38
N LEU A 23 -1.99 5.48 -12.15
CA LEU A 23 -3.41 5.25 -12.42
C LEU A 23 -4.02 4.33 -11.36
N THR A 24 -5.23 4.64 -10.92
CA THR A 24 -5.92 3.94 -9.83
C THR A 24 -7.16 3.19 -10.32
N MET A 25 -7.32 3.05 -11.63
CA MET A 25 -8.47 2.42 -12.27
C MET A 25 -8.66 0.93 -11.90
N LEU A 26 -7.59 0.26 -11.46
CA LEU A 26 -7.62 -1.16 -11.08
C LEU A 26 -7.85 -1.39 -9.58
N VAL A 27 -8.04 -0.33 -8.79
CA VAL A 27 -8.28 -0.42 -7.35
C VAL A 27 -9.78 -0.24 -7.12
N ASP A 28 -10.46 -1.34 -6.76
CA ASP A 28 -11.89 -1.32 -6.40
C ASP A 28 -12.15 -0.80 -4.96
N GLU A 29 -11.12 -0.84 -4.11
CA GLU A 29 -11.21 -0.38 -2.72
C GLU A 29 -11.11 1.15 -2.64
N ASP A 30 -11.90 1.77 -1.76
CA ASP A 30 -11.74 3.19 -1.45
C ASP A 30 -10.44 3.44 -0.68
N PHE A 31 -9.74 4.50 -1.08
CA PHE A 31 -8.53 4.97 -0.44
C PHE A 31 -8.49 6.50 -0.46
N ASP A 32 -7.76 7.06 0.50
CA ASP A 32 -7.64 8.50 0.71
C ASP A 32 -6.16 8.92 0.83
N ILE A 33 -5.95 10.22 0.99
CA ILE A 33 -4.62 10.79 1.23
C ILE A 33 -4.06 10.19 2.52
N GLY A 34 -2.81 9.76 2.48
CA GLY A 34 -2.15 9.04 3.57
C GLY A 34 -2.15 7.51 3.41
N ASP A 35 -3.04 6.94 2.60
CA ASP A 35 -3.07 5.49 2.39
C ASP A 35 -1.86 4.98 1.60
N TYR A 36 -1.50 3.73 1.86
CA TYR A 36 -0.46 3.04 1.11
C TYR A 36 -1.11 2.20 0.01
N LEU A 37 -0.59 2.32 -1.21
CA LEU A 37 -1.06 1.56 -2.36
C LEU A 37 0.07 0.67 -2.86
N MET A 38 -0.28 -0.53 -3.29
CA MET A 38 0.62 -1.41 -4.02
C MET A 38 0.66 -0.98 -5.48
N VAL A 39 1.86 -0.70 -5.98
CA VAL A 39 2.05 -0.20 -7.36
C VAL A 39 2.86 -1.20 -8.18
N HIS A 40 2.37 -1.50 -9.38
CA HIS A 40 3.05 -2.32 -10.36
C HIS A 40 2.97 -1.65 -11.73
N ALA A 41 4.13 -1.46 -12.39
CA ALA A 41 4.23 -0.89 -13.74
C ALA A 41 3.48 0.45 -13.96
N GLY A 42 3.37 1.30 -12.93
CA GLY A 42 2.68 2.59 -13.00
C GLY A 42 1.18 2.57 -12.67
N TYR A 43 0.65 1.41 -12.28
CA TYR A 43 -0.73 1.24 -11.85
C TYR A 43 -0.79 0.86 -10.37
N ALA A 44 -1.74 1.43 -9.63
CA ALA A 44 -2.12 0.84 -8.35
C ALA A 44 -2.95 -0.41 -8.60
N ILE A 45 -2.58 -1.49 -7.91
CA ILE A 45 -3.21 -2.81 -8.02
C ILE A 45 -3.96 -3.22 -6.75
N GLY A 46 -3.91 -2.40 -5.70
CA GLY A 46 -4.60 -2.63 -4.44
C GLY A 46 -4.14 -1.68 -3.34
N LYS A 47 -4.94 -1.59 -2.27
CA LYS A 47 -4.58 -0.87 -1.06
C LYS A 47 -3.80 -1.77 -0.11
N ILE A 48 -2.85 -1.19 0.61
CA ILE A 48 -2.10 -1.87 1.67
C ILE A 48 -2.70 -1.45 3.01
N ASP A 49 -3.27 -2.41 3.72
CA ASP A 49 -3.68 -2.24 5.11
C ASP A 49 -2.47 -2.40 6.04
N ILE A 50 -2.05 -1.30 6.64
CA ILE A 50 -0.87 -1.25 7.51
C ILE A 50 -1.10 -2.03 8.81
N GLU A 51 -2.32 -2.01 9.38
CA GLU A 51 -2.61 -2.72 10.62
C GLU A 51 -2.54 -4.23 10.41
N GLN A 52 -3.18 -4.72 9.35
CA GLN A 52 -3.16 -6.13 8.99
C GLN A 52 -1.74 -6.61 8.63
N ALA A 53 -0.97 -5.77 7.93
CA ALA A 53 0.43 -6.06 7.63
C ALA A 53 1.26 -6.19 8.92
N GLN A 54 1.08 -5.29 9.89
CA GLN A 54 1.76 -5.36 11.20
C GLN A 54 1.39 -6.61 11.98
N GLN A 55 0.10 -6.98 12.02
CA GLN A 55 -0.36 -8.20 12.69
C GLN A 55 0.27 -9.45 12.06
N THR A 56 0.27 -9.52 10.73
CA THR A 56 0.88 -10.63 10.00
C THR A 56 2.38 -10.72 10.30
N LEU A 57 3.09 -9.58 10.30
CA LEU A 57 4.50 -9.53 10.67
C LEU A 57 4.76 -10.00 12.11
N GLN A 58 3.89 -9.65 13.07
CA GLN A 58 4.01 -10.15 14.44
C GLN A 58 3.84 -11.67 14.52
N ILE A 59 2.86 -12.22 13.80
CA ILE A 59 2.64 -13.67 13.75
C ILE A 59 3.83 -14.39 13.12
N LEU A 60 4.33 -13.89 11.98
CA LEU A 60 5.51 -14.45 11.31
C LEU A 60 6.76 -14.43 12.20
N LYS A 61 6.95 -13.36 12.98
CA LYS A 61 8.04 -13.29 13.98
C LYS A 61 7.91 -14.40 15.02
N LYS A 62 6.72 -14.57 15.62
CA LYS A 62 6.47 -15.63 16.61
C LYS A 62 6.73 -17.03 16.08
N ILE A 63 6.47 -17.29 14.80
CA ILE A 63 6.69 -18.61 14.16
C ILE A 63 8.17 -18.79 13.78
N SER A 64 8.88 -17.71 13.44
CA SER A 64 10.27 -17.75 13.01
C SER A 64 11.27 -17.76 14.17
N GLU A 65 10.86 -17.38 15.37
CA GLU A 65 11.65 -17.58 16.58
C GLU A 65 11.68 -19.09 16.89
N PRO A 66 12.83 -19.78 16.78
CA PRO A 66 12.91 -21.15 17.25
C PRO A 66 12.60 -21.15 18.74
N GLU A 67 11.62 -21.96 19.17
CA GLU A 67 11.49 -22.35 20.57
C GLU A 67 12.88 -22.79 21.05
N GLN A 68 13.54 -21.93 21.82
CA GLN A 68 14.75 -22.29 22.55
C GLN A 68 14.26 -23.10 23.75
N GLU A 69 14.14 -24.41 23.57
CA GLU A 69 13.99 -25.38 24.65
C GLU A 69 15.35 -26.04 24.96
#